data_AF-A0AA43ULA2-F1
#
_entry.id   AF-A0AA43ULA2-F1
#
_cell.length_a   1.000
_cell.length_b   1.000
_cell.length_c   1.000
_cell.angle_alpha   90.00
_cell.angle_beta   90.00
_cell.angle_gamma   90.00
#
_symmetry.space_group_name_H-M   'P 1'
#
loop_
_entity.id
_entity.type
_entity.pdbx_description
1 polymer ?
#
loop_
_entity_poly.entity_id
_entity_poly.type
_entity_poly.pdbx_seq_one_letter_code
_entity_poly.pdbx_strand_id
1 'polypeptide(L)' 'MADTKVCPKCAADGKAGIMELQMVRERSFGGESTSSYYVCTRCGYMQKA' A
#
# COMPACT_ATOMS: atom_id res chain seq x y z
N MET A 1 -16.54 6.72 2.20
CA MET A 1 -15.67 7.13 1.07
C MET A 1 -14.53 6.13 0.97
N ALA A 2 -14.20 5.64 -0.22
CA ALA A 2 -13.00 4.81 -0.41
C ALA A 2 -11.77 5.72 -0.27
N ASP A 3 -10.86 5.40 0.66
CA ASP A 3 -9.62 6.13 0.89
C ASP A 3 -8.62 5.79 -0.23
N THR A 4 -8.85 6.36 -1.40
CA THR A 4 -8.05 6.11 -2.60
C THR A 4 -6.83 7.02 -2.59
N LYS A 5 -5.69 6.54 -2.06
CA LYS A 5 -4.43 7.29 -2.09
C LYS A 5 -3.79 7.23 -3.47
N VAL A 6 -3.22 8.35 -3.92
CA VAL A 6 -2.40 8.38 -5.14
C VAL A 6 -0.98 7.95 -4.81
N CYS A 7 -0.42 7.06 -5.62
CA CYS A 7 0.95 6.58 -5.45
C CYS A 7 1.95 7.69 -5.76
N PRO A 8 2.80 8.10 -4.80
CA PRO A 8 3.76 9.17 -5.00
C PRO A 8 4.81 8.82 -6.04
N LYS A 9 5.21 7.53 -6.15
CA LYS A 9 6.13 7.08 -7.20
C LYS A 9 5.54 7.21 -8.60
N CYS A 10 4.29 6.79 -8.79
CA CYS A 10 3.63 6.94 -10.09
C CYS A 10 3.38 8.42 -10.41
N ALA A 11 2.96 9.21 -9.41
CA ALA A 11 2.71 10.63 -9.58
C ALA A 11 3.99 11.39 -9.99
N ALA A 12 5.14 11.04 -9.41
CA ALA A 12 6.44 11.58 -9.80
C ALA A 12 6.81 11.27 -11.26
N ASP A 13 6.36 10.13 -11.78
CA ASP A 13 6.56 9.70 -13.17
C ASP A 13 5.49 10.26 -14.13
N GLY A 14 4.59 11.13 -13.64
CA GLY A 14 3.45 11.65 -14.41
C GLY A 14 2.34 10.62 -14.67
N LYS A 15 2.35 9.48 -13.97
CA LYS A 15 1.33 8.44 -14.09
C LYS A 15 0.36 8.48 -12.91
N ALA A 16 -0.94 8.37 -13.19
CA ALA A 16 -1.91 8.06 -12.14
C ALA A 16 -1.71 6.59 -11.72
N GLY A 17 -1.25 6.39 -10.47
CA GLY A 17 -1.21 5.10 -9.80
C GLY A 17 -2.12 5.16 -8.58
N ILE A 18 -3.08 4.26 -8.49
CA ILE A 18 -3.97 4.16 -7.34
C ILE A 18 -3.33 3.21 -6.33
N MET A 19 -3.30 3.64 -5.07
CA MET A 19 -2.95 2.79 -3.95
C MET A 19 -4.22 2.22 -3.33
N GLU A 20 -4.25 0.91 -3.18
CA GLU A 20 -5.31 0.20 -2.49
C GLU A 20 -4.85 -0.21 -1.11
N LEU A 21 -5.76 -0.16 -0.13
CA LEU A 21 -5.48 -0.62 1.21
C LEU A 21 -5.49 -2.15 1.23
N GLN A 22 -4.35 -2.76 1.50
CA GLN A 22 -4.20 -4.19 1.73
C GLN A 22 -3.80 -4.47 3.17
N MET A 23 -4.42 -5.48 3.77
CA MET A 23 -4.06 -5.97 5.09
C MET A 23 -3.05 -7.10 4.92
N VAL A 24 -1.82 -6.87 5.35
CA VAL A 24 -0.76 -7.88 5.30
C VAL A 24 -0.63 -8.48 6.69
N ARG A 25 -0.77 -9.79 6.76
CA ARG A 25 -0.47 -10.57 7.96
C ARG A 25 1.02 -10.83 8.00
N GLU A 26 1.68 -10.15 8.92
CA GLU A 26 3.10 -10.33 9.19
C GLU A 26 3.23 -11.34 10.33
N ARG A 27 3.74 -12.52 10.00
CA ARG A 27 4.08 -13.52 11.00
C ARG A 27 5.53 -13.30 11.45
N SER A 28 5.70 -12.87 12.69
CA SER A 28 7.02 -12.71 13.31
C SER A 28 7.24 -13.78 14.39
N PHE A 29 8.49 -13.95 14.82
CA PHE A 29 8.93 -15.01 15.75
C PHE A 29 8.24 -15.00 17.14
N GLY A 30 7.38 -14.02 17.44
CA GLY A 30 6.62 -13.90 18.69
C GLY A 30 5.11 -13.65 18.54
N GLY A 31 4.56 -13.73 17.33
CA GLY A 31 3.13 -13.51 17.10
C GLY A 31 2.75 -13.16 15.67
N GLU A 32 1.45 -13.24 15.38
CA GLU A 32 0.86 -12.79 14.11
C GLU A 32 0.34 -11.36 14.30
N SER A 33 0.87 -10.41 13.52
CA SER A 33 0.40 -9.02 13.50
C SER A 33 -0.23 -8.71 12.15
N THR A 34 -1.38 -8.05 12.16
CA THR A 34 -2.00 -7.57 10.91
C THR A 34 -1.68 -6.09 10.76
N SER A 35 -0.87 -5.76 9.77
CA SER A 35 -0.56 -4.37 9.40
C SER A 35 -1.33 -3.98 8.16
N SER A 36 -1.84 -2.76 8.13
CA SER A 36 -2.45 -2.19 6.93
C SER A 36 -1.38 -1.47 6.10
N TYR A 37 -1.34 -1.76 4.80
CA TYR A 37 -0.44 -1.15 3.85
C TYR A 37 -1.23 -0.62 2.66
N TYR A 38 -0.93 0.59 2.22
CA TYR A 38 -1.32 1.09 0.92
C TYR A 38 -0.38 0.51 -0.13
N VAL A 39 -0.91 -0.25 -1.08
CA VAL A 39 -0.15 -0.91 -2.15
C VAL A 39 -0.57 -0.35 -3.50
N CYS A 40 0.38 0.17 -4.27
CA CYS A 40 0.13 0.65 -5.61
C CYS A 40 0.03 -0.51 -6.60
N THR A 41 -1.13 -0.68 -7.23
CA THR A 41 -1.38 -1.74 -8.21
C THR A 41 -0.56 -1.62 -9.49
N ARG A 42 -0.01 -0.43 -9.78
CA ARG A 42 0.77 -0.17 -10.99
C ARG A 42 2.25 -0.50 -10.88
N CYS A 43 2.87 -0.17 -9.74
CA CYS A 43 4.32 -0.28 -9.57
C CYS A 43 4.72 -1.13 -8.36
N GLY A 44 3.76 -1.66 -7.60
CA GLY A 44 4.02 -2.45 -6.39
C GLY A 44 4.58 -1.66 -5.21
N TYR A 45 4.57 -0.33 -5.26
CA TYR A 45 5.01 0.51 -4.15
C TYR A 45 4.10 0.31 -2.93
N MET A 46 4.70 -0.02 -1.79
CA MET A 46 3.98 -0.25 -0.52
C MET A 46 4.32 0.87 0.47
N GLN A 47 3.31 1.40 1.14
CA GLN A 47 3.44 2.37 2.23
C GLN A 47 2.57 1.89 3.39
N LYS A 48 3.09 1.94 4.62
CA LYS A 48 2.29 1.59 5.79
C LYS A 48 1.16 2.61 5.96
N ALA A 49 -0.05 2.11 6.23
CA ALA A 49 -1.23 2.96 6.38
C ALA A 49 -1.20 3.79 7.66
#